data_AF-A0A975X9E5-F1
#
_entry.id   AF-A0A975X9E5-F1
#
_cell.length_a   1.000
_cell.length_b   1.000
_cell.length_c   1.000
_cell.angle_alpha   90.00
_cell.angle_beta   90.00
_cell.angle_gamma   90.00
#
_symmetry.space_group_name_H-M   'P 1'
#
loop_
_entity.id
_entity.type
_entity.pdbx_description
1 polymer ?
#
loop_
_entity_poly.entity_id
_entity_poly.type
_entity_poly.pdbx_seq_one_letter_code
_entity_poly.pdbx_strand_id
1 'polypeptide(L)'
;MALMSSLRANGPMPRHRLAAASRLSAAELTRALKSARQMGVVAYEGEPELPAEADTLLMLTGRPLPPPRRVAAPPRENTPHFEPLLDVWGIARPATLRRRHAS
;
A
#
# COMPACT_ATOMS: atom_id res chain seq x y z
N MET A 1 4.72 -10.37 -4.77
CA MET A 1 4.90 -11.82 -4.52
C MET A 1 6.30 -12.18 -4.02
N ALA A 2 7.38 -11.50 -4.46
CA ALA A 2 8.76 -11.78 -4.06
C ALA A 2 8.98 -11.92 -2.54
N LEU A 3 8.51 -10.96 -1.73
CA LEU A 3 8.66 -10.99 -0.26
C LEU A 3 8.12 -12.28 0.39
N MET A 4 6.90 -12.69 0.03
CA MET A 4 6.28 -13.91 0.58
C MET A 4 6.94 -15.19 0.08
N SER A 5 7.40 -15.20 -1.18
CA SER A 5 8.13 -16.33 -1.74
C SER A 5 9.48 -16.52 -1.05
N SER A 6 10.19 -15.42 -0.75
CA SER A 6 11.47 -15.47 -0.02
C SER A 6 11.30 -15.99 1.40
N LEU A 7 10.25 -15.57 2.12
CA LEU A 7 9.94 -16.09 3.46
C LEU A 7 9.47 -17.55 3.44
N ARG A 8 8.72 -17.98 2.42
CA ARG A 8 8.37 -19.41 2.25
C ARG A 8 9.58 -20.29 1.97
N ALA A 9 10.49 -19.82 1.12
CA ALA A 9 11.62 -20.62 0.65
C ALA A 9 12.74 -20.75 1.69
N ASN A 10 12.98 -19.70 2.49
CA ASN A 10 14.14 -19.65 3.40
C ASN A 10 13.74 -19.61 4.88
N GLY A 11 12.44 -19.54 5.20
CA GLY A 11 11.96 -19.45 6.58
C GLY A 11 12.05 -18.05 7.20
N PRO A 12 11.87 -17.94 8.53
CA PRO A 12 11.99 -16.69 9.28
C PRO A 12 13.38 -16.08 9.11
N MET A 13 13.45 -14.79 8.81
CA MET A 13 14.73 -14.13 8.58
C MET A 13 14.70 -12.65 8.96
N PRO A 14 15.85 -12.04 9.28
CA PRO A 14 15.92 -10.64 9.62
C PRO A 14 15.74 -9.75 8.39
N ARG A 15 15.40 -8.49 8.63
CA ARG A 15 15.02 -7.52 7.58
C ARG A 15 16.07 -7.34 6.49
N HIS A 16 17.35 -7.29 6.88
CA HIS A 16 18.46 -7.09 5.94
C HIS A 16 18.62 -8.29 4.99
N ARG A 17 18.49 -9.53 5.50
CA ARG A 17 18.49 -10.74 4.66
C ARG A 17 17.25 -10.83 3.78
N LEU A 18 16.10 -10.41 4.29
CA LEU A 18 14.87 -10.38 3.49
C LEU A 18 14.98 -9.42 2.31
N ALA A 19 15.59 -8.24 2.50
CA ALA A 19 15.85 -7.28 1.43
C ALA A 19 16.67 -7.94 0.29
N ALA A 20 17.77 -8.60 0.66
CA ALA A 20 18.64 -9.29 -0.29
C ALA A 20 17.92 -10.44 -1.00
N ALA A 21 17.20 -11.28 -0.26
CA ALA A 21 16.49 -12.44 -0.80
C ALA A 21 15.29 -12.08 -1.69
N SER A 22 14.66 -10.92 -1.45
CA SER A 22 13.51 -10.44 -2.24
C SER A 22 13.90 -9.46 -3.35
N ARG A 23 15.18 -9.05 -3.42
CA ARG A 23 15.71 -8.05 -4.36
C ARG A 23 14.91 -6.74 -4.35
N LEU A 24 14.43 -6.33 -3.17
CA LEU A 24 13.67 -5.11 -2.98
C LEU A 24 14.57 -3.99 -2.44
N SER A 25 14.35 -2.76 -2.90
CA SER A 25 14.94 -1.59 -2.27
C SER A 25 14.42 -1.39 -0.84
N ALA A 26 15.13 -0.59 -0.03
CA ALA A 26 14.72 -0.31 1.35
C ALA A 26 13.31 0.32 1.45
N ALA A 27 12.96 1.20 0.51
CA ALA A 27 11.65 1.86 0.47
C ALA A 27 10.53 0.88 0.10
N GLU A 28 10.76 0.03 -0.90
CA GLU A 28 9.81 -1.00 -1.33
C GLU A 28 9.60 -2.05 -0.25
N LEU A 29 10.68 -2.49 0.40
CA LEU A 29 10.63 -3.43 1.51
C LEU A 29 9.80 -2.85 2.66
N THR A 30 9.99 -1.58 3.01
CA THR A 30 9.21 -0.91 4.07
C THR A 30 7.73 -0.89 3.72
N ARG A 31 7.38 -0.54 2.47
CA ARG A 31 5.99 -0.50 2.00
C ARG A 31 5.36 -1.90 1.96
N ALA A 32 6.11 -2.89 1.48
CA ALA A 32 5.70 -4.28 1.43
C ALA A 32 5.48 -4.86 2.83
N LEU A 33 6.37 -4.61 3.77
CA LEU A 33 6.21 -5.04 5.16
C LEU A 33 5.05 -4.32 5.85
N LYS A 34 4.89 -3.00 5.64
CA LYS A 34 3.76 -2.25 6.18
C LYS A 34 2.42 -2.85 5.71
N SER A 35 2.27 -3.07 4.42
CA SER A 35 1.06 -3.68 3.86
C SER A 35 0.87 -5.13 4.31
N ALA A 36 1.91 -5.96 4.29
CA ALA A 36 1.83 -7.35 4.74
C ALA A 36 1.44 -7.47 6.22
N ARG A 37 1.94 -6.57 7.09
CA ARG A 37 1.55 -6.48 8.50
C ARG A 37 0.11 -6.01 8.67
N GLN A 38 -0.31 -4.98 7.93
CA GLN A 38 -1.71 -4.50 7.94
C GLN A 38 -2.69 -5.61 7.53
N MET A 39 -2.28 -6.49 6.63
CA MET A 39 -3.08 -7.64 6.19
C MET A 39 -2.93 -8.87 7.11
N GLY A 40 -2.11 -8.81 8.16
CA GLY A 40 -1.91 -9.89 9.13
C GLY A 40 -1.13 -11.10 8.60
N VAL A 41 -0.37 -10.92 7.52
CA VAL A 41 0.28 -12.01 6.77
C VAL A 41 1.74 -12.23 7.21
N VAL A 42 2.39 -11.18 7.69
CA VAL A 42 3.77 -11.20 8.20
C VAL A 42 3.77 -10.65 9.61
N ALA A 43 4.49 -11.31 10.51
CA ALA A 43 4.71 -10.88 11.88
C ALA A 43 6.20 -10.95 12.24
N TYR A 44 6.59 -10.24 13.28
CA TYR A 44 7.88 -10.46 13.93
C TYR A 44 7.79 -11.68 14.83
N GLU A 45 8.90 -12.40 14.97
CA GLU A 45 9.08 -13.44 15.96
C GLU A 45 9.33 -12.77 17.32
N GLY A 46 8.33 -12.81 18.21
CA GLY A 46 8.33 -12.11 19.50
C GLY A 46 7.43 -10.87 19.53
N GLU A 47 6.97 -10.51 20.72
CA GLU A 47 6.18 -9.29 20.94
C GLU A 47 7.04 -8.04 20.64
N PRO A 48 6.56 -7.09 19.83
CA PRO A 48 7.34 -5.93 19.44
C PRO A 48 7.31 -4.87 20.56
N GLU A 49 8.13 -5.04 21.60
CA GLU A 49 8.44 -3.96 22.53
C GLU A 49 9.44 -2.98 21.89
N LEU A 50 8.91 -2.00 21.13
CA LEU A 50 9.65 -0.81 20.65
C LEU A 50 10.93 -1.14 19.85
N PRO A 51 11.58 -0.11 19.27
CA PRO A 51 11.78 -0.07 17.81
C PRO A 51 12.40 -1.36 17.27
N ALA A 52 11.67 -2.06 16.39
CA ALA A 52 12.06 -3.36 15.85
C ALA A 52 13.54 -3.38 15.48
N GLU A 53 14.33 -4.10 16.28
CA GLU A 53 15.76 -4.25 16.08
C GLU A 53 16.02 -4.80 14.67
N ALA A 54 17.16 -4.42 14.08
CA ALA A 54 17.51 -4.80 12.71
C ALA A 54 17.54 -6.33 12.50
N ASP A 55 17.65 -7.08 13.59
CA ASP A 55 17.79 -8.52 13.65
C ASP A 55 16.53 -9.26 14.08
N THR A 56 15.42 -8.56 14.36
CA THR A 56 14.15 -9.24 14.66
C THR A 56 13.71 -10.07 13.44
N LEU A 57 13.46 -11.35 13.67
CA LEU A 57 13.09 -12.30 12.62
C LEU A 57 11.67 -12.01 12.15
N LEU A 58 11.48 -11.96 10.83
CA LEU A 58 10.19 -11.80 10.19
C LEU A 58 9.71 -13.17 9.71
N MET A 59 8.50 -13.55 10.08
CA MET A 59 7.89 -14.83 9.71
C MET A 59 6.54 -14.65 9.01
N LEU A 60 6.14 -15.67 8.26
CA LEU A 60 4.77 -15.77 7.76
C LEU A 60 3.87 -16.26 8.88
N THR A 61 2.74 -15.57 9.10
CA THR A 61 1.77 -15.94 10.13
C THR A 61 0.92 -17.15 9.77
N GLY A 62 1.04 -17.66 8.54
CA GLY A 62 0.17 -18.71 8.00
C GLY A 62 -1.27 -18.27 7.75
N ARG A 63 -1.63 -17.00 8.06
CA ARG A 63 -2.99 -16.51 7.82
C ARG A 63 -3.23 -16.33 6.32
N PRO A 64 -4.37 -16.83 5.80
CA PRO A 64 -4.73 -16.60 4.42
C PRO A 64 -4.90 -15.08 4.19
N LEU A 65 -4.38 -14.59 3.06
CA LEU A 65 -4.58 -13.21 2.64
C LEU A 65 -6.08 -12.89 2.64
N PRO A 66 -6.53 -11.78 3.26
CA PRO A 66 -7.90 -11.33 3.12
C PRO A 66 -8.27 -11.25 1.64
N PRO A 67 -9.47 -11.68 1.23
CA PRO A 67 -9.88 -11.62 -0.16
C PRO A 67 -9.78 -10.15 -0.65
N PRO A 68 -9.35 -9.93 -1.90
CA PRO A 68 -9.23 -8.58 -2.43
C PRO A 68 -10.59 -7.90 -2.38
N ARG A 69 -10.71 -6.89 -1.52
CA ARG A 69 -11.90 -6.04 -1.47
C ARG A 69 -11.94 -5.26 -2.77
N ARG A 70 -12.80 -5.67 -3.70
CA ARG A 70 -13.20 -4.85 -4.84
C ARG A 70 -13.97 -3.68 -4.28
N VAL A 71 -13.26 -2.62 -3.89
CA VAL A 71 -13.88 -1.32 -3.66
C VAL A 71 -14.33 -0.87 -5.04
N ALA A 72 -15.60 -1.08 -5.35
CA ALA A 72 -16.22 -0.38 -6.45
C ALA A 72 -16.00 1.11 -6.16
N ALA A 73 -15.23 1.79 -7.01
CA ALA A 73 -15.12 3.22 -6.93
C ALA A 73 -16.57 3.75 -6.91
N PRO A 74 -16.97 4.56 -5.92
CA PRO A 74 -18.29 5.17 -5.97
C PRO A 74 -18.40 5.84 -7.33
N PRO A 75 -19.56 5.73 -8.01
CA PRO A 75 -19.76 6.40 -9.28
C PRO A 75 -19.32 7.85 -9.10
N ARG A 76 -18.38 8.30 -9.93
CA ARG A 76 -17.98 9.70 -9.95
C ARG A 76 -19.22 10.48 -10.36
N GLU A 77 -20.00 10.92 -9.39
CA GLU A 77 -20.97 11.98 -9.58
C GLU A 77 -20.15 13.18 -10.06
N ASN A 78 -20.17 13.37 -11.36
CA ASN A 78 -19.58 14.51 -12.06
C ASN A 78 -20.49 15.74 -11.89
N THR A 79 -21.10 15.86 -10.70
CA THR A 79 -21.90 16.99 -10.32
C THR A 79 -20.94 17.94 -9.60
N PRO A 80 -20.77 19.17 -10.09
CA PRO A 80 -19.84 20.11 -9.49
C PRO A 80 -20.43 20.68 -8.20
N HIS A 81 -20.51 19.86 -7.15
CA HIS A 81 -21.04 20.24 -5.84
C HIS A 81 -20.22 21.35 -5.15
N PHE A 82 -19.00 21.58 -5.64
CA PHE A 82 -18.08 22.59 -5.12
C PHE A 82 -18.16 23.94 -5.85
N GLU A 83 -18.90 24.05 -6.96
CA GLU A 83 -19.03 25.32 -7.70
C GLU A 83 -19.47 26.50 -6.83
N PRO A 84 -20.50 26.36 -5.96
CA PRO A 84 -20.92 27.47 -5.09
C PRO A 84 -19.83 27.90 -4.09
N LEU A 85 -18.95 26.98 -3.67
CA LEU A 85 -17.88 27.28 -2.71
C LEU A 85 -16.68 27.95 -3.39
N LEU A 86 -16.42 27.63 -4.67
CA LEU A 86 -15.39 28.30 -5.47
C LEU A 86 -15.74 29.76 -5.75
N ASP A 87 -17.02 30.06 -5.95
CA ASP A 87 -17.52 31.42 -6.19
C ASP A 87 -17.40 32.28 -4.91
N VAL A 88 -17.63 31.72 -3.72
CA VAL A 88 -17.44 32.41 -2.42
C VAL A 88 -15.96 32.75 -2.15
N TRP A 89 -15.03 31.91 -2.61
CA TRP A 89 -13.59 32.12 -2.43
C TRP A 89 -12.91 32.85 -3.59
N GLY A 90 -13.67 33.31 -4.59
CA GLY A 90 -13.14 34.10 -5.71
C GLY A 90 -12.17 33.34 -6.62
N ILE A 91 -12.23 32.00 -6.62
CA ILE A 91 -11.34 31.17 -7.43
C ILE A 91 -11.92 31.09 -8.85
N ALA A 92 -11.27 31.76 -9.80
CA ALA A 92 -11.65 31.72 -11.20
C ALA A 92 -11.59 30.29 -11.77
N ARG A 93 -12.69 29.85 -12.41
CA ARG A 93 -12.79 28.51 -12.99
C ARG A 93 -11.80 28.39 -14.17
N PRO A 94 -10.99 27.32 -14.25
CA PRO A 94 -10.18 27.08 -15.43
C PRO A 94 -11.11 26.79 -16.62
N ALA A 95 -10.97 27.59 -17.68
CA ALA A 95 -11.72 27.40 -18.92
C ALA A 95 -11.41 26.01 -19.48
N THR A 96 -12.34 25.08 -19.33
CA THR A 96 -12.19 23.73 -19.86
C THR A 96 -12.19 23.81 -21.38
N LEU A 97 -11.04 23.50 -21.97
CA LEU A 97 -10.86 23.34 -23.40
C LEU A 97 -11.78 22.21 -23.86
N ARG A 98 -12.96 22.57 -24.36
CA ARG A 98 -13.91 21.66 -25.03
C ARG A 98 -13.24 21.11 -26.29
N ARG A 99 -12.44 20.06 -26.15
CA ARG A 99 -11.99 19.25 -27.28
C ARG A 99 -13.21 18.47 -27.78
N ARG A 100 -13.92 19.05 -28.76
CA ARG A 100 -14.93 18.33 -29.56
C ARG A 100 -14.20 17.19 -30.26
N HIS A 101 -14.41 15.96 -29.80
CA HIS A 101 -14.17 14.78 -30.64
C HIS A 101 -15.37 14.69 -31.59
N ALA A 102 -15.18 15.16 -32.82
CA ALA A 102 -16.08 14.83 -33.92
C ALA A 102 -15.75 13.39 -34.37
N SER A 103 -16.80 12.60 -34.54
CA SER A 103 -16.78 11.28 -35.20
C SER A 103 -16.63 11.45 -36.71
#